data_AF-A0A955WJF7-F1
#
_entry.id   AF-A0A955WJF7-F1
#
_cell.length_a   1.000
_cell.length_b   1.000
_cell.length_c   1.000
_cell.angle_alpha   90.00
_cell.angle_beta   90.00
_cell.angle_gamma   90.00
#
_symmetry.space_group_name_H-M   'P 1'
#
loop_
_entity.id
_entity.type
_entity.pdbx_description
1 polymer ?
#
loop_
_entity_poly.entity_id
_entity_poly.type
_entity_poly.pdbx_seq_one_letter_code
_entity_poly.pdbx_strand_id
1 'polypeptide(L)'
;MAAEHGGQGAERGFFARLHQALGDPRLRVIATLRADFEHRVARTVIGDALKRGRESLDVMGRDALREVIRGPAAQTVIYFEPDTMAEALVDEVWGMPGGLPLLSFTLSELYQRSFGPHGRGQEDRTLRRDASAQGLLTDMMEQRAEALFATLPDDPSAIGEAPCQATIRRLMLRLISLAGGDLCKRRATRDELIWRDPDETARMGRVVEAFVQARLLVAVDATPPGLAAIEPAHDILVTSWARVRRWRNEVRDQLPLRQALWRAAREWRSSGEHISRLWHDDPRLPQAESDAVRADLNAIERDFIERSRQHRTRRRRRLVTALLVVIAVLTLATLDALTEARRADRQAARAEARKAEAERQTEVAREQLHVAVA
;
A
#
# COMPACT_ATOMS: atom_id res chain seq x y z
N MET A 1 16.84 8.02 -16.45
CA MET A 1 17.70 7.12 -17.25
C MET A 1 19.10 6.86 -16.66
N ALA A 2 19.60 7.64 -15.70
CA ALA A 2 20.96 7.46 -15.16
C ALA A 2 21.09 6.48 -13.97
N ALA A 3 19.99 5.92 -13.44
CA ALA A 3 20.01 5.12 -12.21
C ALA A 3 20.11 3.59 -12.43
N GLU A 4 19.99 3.09 -13.66
CA GLU A 4 20.12 1.65 -13.97
C GLU A 4 21.59 1.17 -14.06
N HIS A 5 22.55 2.09 -14.18
CA HIS A 5 23.95 1.71 -14.47
C HIS A 5 24.76 1.30 -13.22
N GLY A 6 24.35 1.70 -12.01
CA GLY A 6 25.09 1.39 -10.78
C GLY A 6 24.98 -0.07 -10.32
N GLY A 7 23.80 -0.68 -10.45
CA GLY A 7 23.56 -2.08 -10.05
C GLY A 7 24.17 -3.10 -11.02
N GLN A 8 24.15 -2.79 -12.33
CA GLN A 8 24.68 -3.69 -13.36
C GLN A 8 26.22 -3.82 -13.29
N GLY A 9 26.93 -2.79 -12.82
CA GLY A 9 28.38 -2.84 -12.63
C GLY A 9 28.81 -3.79 -11.50
N ALA A 10 28.09 -3.77 -10.37
CA ALA A 10 28.36 -4.63 -9.23
C ALA A 10 28.05 -6.12 -9.54
N GLU A 11 26.94 -6.38 -10.23
CA GLU A 11 26.55 -7.72 -10.68
C GLU A 11 27.59 -8.31 -11.65
N ARG A 12 28.02 -7.53 -12.65
CA ARG A 12 29.09 -7.95 -13.57
C ARG A 12 30.41 -8.22 -12.85
N GLY A 13 30.78 -7.37 -11.89
CA GLY A 13 32.00 -7.57 -11.08
C GLY A 13 31.94 -8.81 -10.19
N PHE A 14 30.76 -9.17 -9.67
CA PHE A 14 30.56 -10.41 -8.93
C PHE A 14 30.78 -11.64 -9.82
N PHE A 15 30.08 -11.71 -10.98
CA PHE A 15 30.23 -12.85 -11.89
C PHE A 15 31.63 -12.99 -12.47
N ALA A 16 32.34 -11.88 -12.72
CA ALA A 16 33.73 -11.91 -13.15
C ALA A 16 34.66 -12.52 -12.09
N ARG A 17 34.51 -12.14 -10.81
CA ARG A 17 35.27 -12.74 -9.71
C ARG A 17 34.94 -14.21 -9.50
N LEU A 18 33.67 -14.58 -9.62
CA LEU A 18 33.25 -15.97 -9.52
C LEU A 18 33.83 -16.82 -10.66
N HIS A 19 33.87 -16.29 -11.88
CA HIS A 19 34.53 -16.94 -13.01
C HIS A 19 36.03 -17.11 -12.77
N GLN A 20 36.71 -16.11 -12.21
CA GLN A 20 38.12 -16.23 -11.82
C GLN A 20 38.33 -17.33 -10.76
N ALA A 21 37.45 -17.41 -9.77
CA ALA A 21 37.51 -18.43 -8.71
C ALA A 21 37.32 -19.86 -9.27
N LEU A 22 36.46 -20.03 -10.28
CA LEU A 22 36.25 -21.31 -10.96
C LEU A 22 37.50 -21.81 -11.73
N GLY A 23 38.44 -20.92 -12.03
CA GLY A 23 39.71 -21.27 -12.68
C GLY A 23 40.84 -21.65 -11.72
N ASP A 24 40.69 -21.43 -10.41
CA ASP A 24 41.72 -21.79 -9.41
C ASP A 24 41.50 -23.24 -8.94
N PRO A 25 42.44 -24.18 -9.18
CA PRO A 25 42.28 -25.58 -8.80
C PRO A 25 42.23 -25.82 -7.28
N ARG A 26 42.56 -24.81 -6.46
CA ARG A 26 42.49 -24.88 -5.00
C ARG A 26 41.10 -24.56 -4.45
N LEU A 27 40.20 -24.02 -5.29
CA LEU A 27 38.88 -23.58 -4.88
C LEU A 27 37.80 -24.53 -5.44
N ARG A 28 36.86 -24.93 -4.57
CA ARG A 28 35.60 -25.55 -4.99
C ARG A 28 34.47 -24.60 -4.64
N VAL A 29 33.65 -24.30 -5.64
CA VAL A 29 32.53 -23.38 -5.51
C VAL A 29 31.25 -24.19 -5.53
N ILE A 30 30.47 -24.11 -4.45
CA ILE A 30 29.11 -24.62 -4.39
C ILE A 30 28.19 -23.41 -4.30
N ALA A 31 27.22 -23.32 -5.19
CA ALA A 31 26.24 -22.25 -5.22
C ALA A 31 24.84 -22.84 -5.35
N THR A 32 23.86 -22.21 -4.71
CA THR A 32 22.46 -22.54 -4.89
C THR A 32 21.81 -21.49 -5.77
N LEU A 33 21.00 -21.97 -6.72
CA LEU A 33 20.29 -21.12 -7.67
C LEU A 33 18.85 -21.61 -7.74
N ARG A 34 17.89 -20.70 -7.60
CA ARG A 34 16.50 -21.05 -7.89
C ARG A 34 16.31 -21.19 -9.40
N ALA A 35 15.55 -22.19 -9.82
CA ALA A 35 15.34 -22.50 -11.23
C ALA A 35 14.80 -21.32 -12.07
N ASP A 36 14.00 -20.42 -11.47
CA ASP A 36 13.47 -19.24 -12.14
C ASP A 36 14.55 -18.21 -12.54
N PHE A 37 15.70 -18.20 -11.87
CA PHE A 37 16.83 -17.33 -12.21
C PHE A 37 17.87 -17.99 -13.14
N GLU A 38 17.71 -19.26 -13.49
CA GLU A 38 18.66 -20.02 -14.32
C GLU A 38 18.90 -19.34 -15.68
N HIS A 39 17.83 -18.91 -16.34
CA HIS A 39 17.91 -18.23 -17.64
C HIS A 39 18.72 -16.92 -17.60
N ARG A 40 18.72 -16.21 -16.46
CA ARG A 40 19.49 -14.97 -16.28
C ARG A 40 20.97 -15.29 -16.10
N VAL A 41 21.29 -16.26 -15.26
CA VAL A 41 22.67 -16.67 -14.97
C VAL A 41 23.32 -17.32 -16.18
N ALA A 42 22.58 -18.09 -16.96
CA ALA A 42 23.05 -18.72 -18.20
C ALA A 42 23.58 -17.71 -19.23
N ARG A 43 23.17 -16.44 -19.17
CA ARG A 43 23.62 -15.36 -20.06
C ARG A 43 24.84 -14.59 -19.54
N THR A 44 25.42 -15.02 -18.42
CA THR A 44 26.60 -14.40 -17.80
C THR A 44 27.88 -15.18 -18.12
N VAL A 45 29.03 -14.65 -17.70
CA VAL A 45 30.35 -15.28 -17.89
C VAL A 45 30.49 -16.67 -17.25
N ILE A 46 29.63 -17.02 -16.29
CA ILE A 46 29.65 -18.35 -15.65
C ILE A 46 28.68 -19.36 -16.29
N GLY A 47 27.97 -18.98 -17.36
CA GLY A 47 26.91 -19.80 -17.94
C GLY A 47 27.35 -21.21 -18.34
N ASP A 48 28.56 -21.37 -18.88
CA ASP A 48 29.09 -22.69 -19.26
C ASP A 48 29.62 -23.50 -18.08
N ALA A 49 30.03 -22.84 -16.98
CA ALA A 49 30.35 -23.53 -15.74
C ALA A 49 29.09 -24.09 -15.06
N LEU A 50 27.97 -23.34 -15.11
CA LEU A 50 26.69 -23.79 -14.62
C LEU A 50 26.24 -25.09 -15.30
N LYS A 51 26.39 -25.19 -16.63
CA LYS A 51 26.04 -26.41 -17.38
C LYS A 51 26.83 -27.65 -16.96
N ARG A 52 28.09 -27.49 -16.55
CA ARG A 52 29.01 -28.60 -16.25
C ARG A 52 28.83 -29.22 -14.86
N GLY A 53 28.29 -28.46 -13.91
CA GLY A 53 28.17 -28.87 -12.49
C GLY A 53 26.77 -28.67 -11.92
N ARG A 54 25.73 -28.72 -12.77
CA ARG A 54 24.35 -28.55 -12.34
C ARG A 54 23.82 -29.85 -11.77
N GLU A 55 23.48 -29.82 -10.49
CA GLU A 55 22.63 -30.83 -9.85
C GLU A 55 21.28 -30.21 -9.54
N SER A 56 20.20 -30.85 -10.02
CA SER A 56 18.84 -30.41 -9.72
C SER A 56 18.42 -30.95 -8.37
N LEU A 57 17.94 -30.08 -7.49
CA LEU A 57 17.28 -30.49 -6.25
C LEU A 57 15.78 -30.55 -6.51
N ASP A 58 15.25 -31.77 -6.56
CA ASP A 58 13.82 -31.99 -6.73
C ASP A 58 13.04 -31.68 -5.45
N VAL A 59 11.74 -31.47 -5.61
CA VAL A 59 10.83 -31.26 -4.48
C VAL A 59 10.80 -32.52 -3.62
N MET A 60 10.90 -32.35 -2.29
CA MET A 60 10.84 -33.46 -1.35
C MET A 60 9.53 -34.24 -1.50
N GLY A 61 9.64 -35.56 -1.68
CA GLY A 61 8.51 -36.49 -1.59
C GLY A 61 7.98 -36.63 -0.16
N ARG A 62 6.83 -37.29 0.00
CA ARG A 62 6.21 -37.53 1.32
C ARG A 62 7.17 -38.25 2.28
N ASP A 63 7.89 -39.23 1.78
CA ASP A 63 8.83 -40.02 2.60
C ASP A 63 9.99 -39.17 3.11
N ALA A 64 10.54 -38.31 2.25
CA ALA A 64 11.59 -37.36 2.63
C ALA A 64 11.07 -36.33 3.66
N LEU A 65 9.82 -35.85 3.51
CA LEU A 65 9.21 -34.96 4.51
C LEU A 65 9.05 -35.65 5.87
N ARG A 66 8.64 -36.93 5.91
CA ARG A 66 8.59 -37.69 7.16
C ARG A 66 9.96 -37.79 7.80
N GLU A 67 11.00 -38.07 7.02
CA GLU A 67 12.37 -38.15 7.51
C GLU A 67 12.86 -36.81 8.07
N VAL A 68 12.54 -35.70 7.39
CA VAL A 68 12.84 -34.34 7.87
C VAL A 68 12.17 -34.03 9.21
N ILE A 69 10.97 -34.54 9.45
CA ILE A 69 10.24 -34.33 10.71
C ILE A 69 10.76 -35.28 11.81
N ARG A 70 10.82 -36.58 11.54
CA ARG A 70 11.13 -37.62 12.54
C ARG A 70 12.63 -37.78 12.80
N GLY A 71 13.48 -37.57 11.79
CA GLY A 71 14.92 -37.77 11.87
C GLY A 71 15.60 -36.94 12.95
N PRO A 72 15.43 -35.59 12.96
CA PRO A 72 16.00 -34.74 14.00
C PRO A 72 15.48 -35.10 15.41
N ALA A 73 14.18 -35.38 15.54
CA ALA A 73 13.58 -35.77 16.81
C ALA A 73 14.18 -37.08 17.35
N ALA A 74 14.34 -38.09 16.48
CA ALA A 74 14.92 -39.39 16.82
C ALA A 74 16.39 -39.27 17.29
N GLN A 75 17.20 -38.41 16.66
CA GLN A 75 18.59 -38.17 17.08
C GLN A 75 18.67 -37.59 18.51
N THR A 76 17.66 -36.83 18.91
CA THR A 76 17.55 -36.22 20.26
C THR A 76 16.67 -37.01 21.22
N VAL A 77 16.17 -38.19 20.82
CA VAL A 77 15.27 -39.03 21.62
C VAL A 77 14.00 -38.28 22.03
N ILE A 78 13.41 -37.55 21.09
CA ILE A 78 12.13 -36.83 21.23
C ILE A 78 11.05 -37.61 20.48
N TYR A 79 9.90 -37.78 21.12
CA TYR A 79 8.75 -38.50 20.57
C TYR A 79 7.61 -37.55 20.24
N PHE A 80 6.72 -37.94 19.32
CA PHE A 80 5.53 -37.17 18.98
C PHE A 80 4.31 -37.78 19.65
N GLU A 81 3.46 -36.97 20.28
CA GLU A 81 2.23 -37.45 20.93
C GLU A 81 1.03 -36.65 20.40
N PRO A 82 0.14 -37.25 19.60
CA PRO A 82 0.12 -38.67 19.19
C PRO A 82 1.19 -39.02 18.13
N ASP A 83 1.54 -40.31 18.01
CA ASP A 83 2.52 -40.82 17.03
C ASP A 83 2.17 -40.50 15.56
N THR A 84 0.89 -40.24 15.29
CA THR A 84 0.35 -39.86 13.98
C THR A 84 0.59 -38.39 13.63
N MET A 85 1.09 -37.58 14.56
CA MET A 85 1.28 -36.13 14.35
C MET A 85 2.25 -35.84 13.20
N ALA A 86 3.33 -36.60 13.08
CA ALA A 86 4.27 -36.40 11.98
C ALA A 86 3.62 -36.68 10.62
N GLU A 87 2.74 -37.70 10.50
CA GLU A 87 2.00 -37.95 9.25
C GLU A 87 1.02 -36.83 8.95
N ALA A 88 0.30 -36.35 9.95
CA ALA A 88 -0.64 -35.24 9.77
C ALA A 88 0.06 -33.95 9.30
N LEU A 89 1.25 -33.66 9.84
CA LEU A 89 2.08 -32.55 9.38
C LEU A 89 2.53 -32.72 7.93
N VAL A 90 2.89 -33.94 7.51
CA VAL A 90 3.20 -34.23 6.11
C VAL A 90 1.97 -34.02 5.24
N ASP A 91 0.80 -34.51 5.65
CA ASP A 91 -0.45 -34.36 4.90
C ASP A 91 -0.87 -32.90 4.72
N GLU A 92 -0.70 -32.05 5.74
CA GLU A 92 -1.01 -30.62 5.65
C GLU A 92 -0.04 -29.85 4.75
N VAL A 93 1.23 -30.23 4.71
CA VAL A 93 2.28 -29.54 3.93
C VAL A 93 2.37 -30.06 2.50
N TRP A 94 1.94 -31.29 2.26
CA TRP A 94 2.03 -31.94 0.96
C TRP A 94 1.24 -31.16 -0.12
N GLY A 95 1.93 -30.76 -1.18
CA GLY A 95 1.34 -29.98 -2.27
C GLY A 95 1.07 -28.51 -1.95
N MET A 96 1.40 -28.04 -0.74
CA MET A 96 1.28 -26.63 -0.37
C MET A 96 2.48 -25.82 -0.90
N PRO A 97 2.25 -24.76 -1.71
CA PRO A 97 3.32 -23.84 -2.10
C PRO A 97 3.97 -23.20 -0.86
N GLY A 98 5.29 -23.38 -0.71
CA GLY A 98 6.01 -22.84 0.44
C GLY A 98 5.62 -23.47 1.78
N GLY A 99 5.24 -24.74 1.81
CA GLY A 99 4.91 -25.45 3.03
C GLY A 99 6.12 -25.81 3.91
N LEU A 100 7.32 -25.94 3.35
CA LEU A 100 8.54 -26.28 4.11
C LEU A 100 8.94 -25.26 5.20
N PRO A 101 9.00 -23.94 4.92
CA PRO A 101 9.36 -23.00 5.98
C PRO A 101 8.25 -22.88 7.04
N LEU A 102 6.99 -23.12 6.67
CA LEU A 102 5.87 -23.17 7.62
C LEU A 102 5.99 -24.40 8.53
N LEU A 103 6.33 -25.56 7.97
CA LEU A 103 6.64 -26.78 8.73
C LEU A 103 7.78 -26.53 9.71
N SER A 104 8.86 -25.91 9.25
CA SER A 104 10.00 -25.54 10.12
C SER A 104 9.57 -24.61 11.26
N PHE A 105 8.73 -23.61 10.97
CA PHE A 105 8.16 -22.73 11.98
C PHE A 105 7.32 -23.51 13.00
N THR A 106 6.38 -24.34 12.53
CA THR A 106 5.49 -25.12 13.39
C THR A 106 6.26 -26.09 14.29
N LEU A 107 7.23 -26.81 13.76
CA LEU A 107 8.08 -27.70 14.57
C LEU A 107 8.91 -26.93 15.61
N SER A 108 9.44 -25.76 15.24
CA SER A 108 10.15 -24.88 16.17
C SER A 108 9.24 -24.41 17.31
N GLU A 109 8.01 -23.99 16.99
CA GLU A 109 7.04 -23.55 18.00
C GLU A 109 6.59 -24.70 18.91
N LEU A 110 6.33 -25.89 18.36
CA LEU A 110 6.05 -27.10 19.14
C LEU A 110 7.18 -27.40 20.12
N TYR A 111 8.42 -27.39 19.63
CA TYR A 111 9.59 -27.62 20.45
C TYR A 111 9.72 -26.58 21.57
N GLN A 112 9.60 -25.29 21.25
CA GLN A 112 9.70 -24.22 22.26
C GLN A 112 8.61 -24.31 23.32
N ARG A 113 7.42 -24.80 22.99
CA ARG A 113 6.34 -24.97 23.96
C ARG A 113 6.51 -26.21 24.82
N SER A 114 6.95 -27.31 24.23
CA SER A 114 7.18 -28.56 24.97
C SER A 114 8.42 -28.48 25.85
N PHE A 115 9.51 -27.88 25.37
CA PHE A 115 10.81 -27.82 26.06
C PHE A 115 11.16 -26.43 26.62
N GLY A 116 10.24 -25.46 26.52
CA GLY A 116 10.42 -24.14 27.11
C GLY A 116 10.16 -24.11 28.63
N PRO A 117 10.26 -22.93 29.25
CA PRO A 117 10.22 -22.77 30.71
C PRO A 117 8.96 -23.31 31.41
N HIS A 118 7.88 -23.55 30.68
CA HIS A 118 6.57 -24.00 31.22
C HIS A 118 6.09 -25.30 30.54
N GLY A 119 6.94 -25.93 29.73
CA GLY A 119 6.61 -27.14 29.00
C GLY A 119 6.91 -28.41 29.81
N ARG A 120 6.14 -29.48 29.54
CA ARG A 120 6.35 -30.81 30.16
C ARG A 120 7.33 -31.70 29.39
N GLY A 121 7.72 -31.29 28.19
CA GLY A 121 8.62 -32.02 27.30
C GLY A 121 9.98 -32.35 27.92
N GLN A 122 10.43 -31.57 28.91
CA GLN A 122 11.67 -31.86 29.62
C GLN A 122 11.60 -33.14 30.47
N GLU A 123 10.39 -33.52 30.92
CA GLU A 123 10.16 -34.71 31.76
C GLU A 123 9.89 -35.96 30.92
N ASP A 124 9.03 -35.86 29.91
CA ASP A 124 8.56 -37.00 29.12
C ASP A 124 9.20 -37.13 27.73
N ARG A 125 10.00 -36.14 27.32
CA ARG A 125 10.61 -36.02 25.98
C ARG A 125 9.59 -36.08 24.84
N THR A 126 8.37 -35.60 25.06
CA THR A 126 7.33 -35.62 24.02
C THR A 126 6.99 -34.23 23.49
N LEU A 127 6.83 -34.15 22.18
CA LEU A 127 6.15 -33.05 21.49
C LEU A 127 4.66 -33.35 21.50
N ARG A 128 3.96 -32.70 22.41
CA ARG A 128 2.53 -32.90 22.65
C ARG A 128 1.67 -31.95 21.82
N ARG A 129 0.48 -32.43 21.45
CA ARG A 129 -0.63 -31.58 21.03
C ARG A 129 -1.90 -31.99 21.77
N ASP A 130 -2.65 -31.00 22.25
CA ASP A 130 -3.91 -31.20 22.99
C ASP A 130 -5.14 -31.41 22.07
N ALA A 131 -5.01 -31.25 20.75
CA ALA A 131 -6.11 -31.32 19.77
C ALA A 131 -5.80 -32.29 18.60
N SER A 132 -6.80 -32.58 17.76
CA SER A 132 -6.67 -33.43 16.56
C SER A 132 -5.50 -33.00 15.69
N ALA A 133 -4.72 -33.93 15.13
CA ALA A 133 -3.50 -33.62 14.41
C ALA A 133 -3.69 -32.76 13.13
N GLN A 134 -4.91 -32.60 12.62
CA GLN A 134 -5.23 -31.65 11.54
C GLN A 134 -5.26 -30.18 12.00
N GLY A 135 -4.86 -29.27 11.12
CA GLY A 135 -4.84 -27.82 11.37
C GLY A 135 -3.66 -27.35 12.21
N LEU A 136 -2.65 -28.20 12.45
CA LEU A 136 -1.57 -27.87 13.39
C LEU A 136 -0.81 -26.62 12.97
N LEU A 137 -0.51 -26.50 11.68
CA LEU A 137 0.27 -25.38 11.18
C LEU A 137 -0.49 -24.06 11.33
N THR A 138 -1.81 -24.12 11.13
CA THR A 138 -2.71 -22.98 11.31
C THR A 138 -2.81 -22.56 12.76
N ASP A 139 -3.09 -23.51 13.67
CA ASP A 139 -3.27 -23.23 15.09
C ASP A 139 -2.01 -22.65 15.73
N MET A 140 -0.85 -23.22 15.41
CA MET A 140 0.43 -22.76 15.96
C MET A 140 0.77 -21.34 15.49
N MET A 141 0.50 -21.03 14.21
CA MET A 141 0.68 -19.69 13.66
C MET A 141 -0.24 -18.68 14.33
N GLU A 142 -1.53 -19.00 14.46
CA GLU A 142 -2.53 -18.12 15.08
C GLU A 142 -2.20 -17.87 16.55
N GLN A 143 -1.90 -18.92 17.32
CA GLN A 143 -1.59 -18.78 18.73
C GLN A 143 -0.29 -17.99 18.97
N ARG A 144 0.73 -18.17 18.12
CA ARG A 144 1.95 -17.36 18.19
C ARG A 144 1.67 -15.88 17.88
N ALA A 145 0.85 -15.61 16.86
CA ALA A 145 0.44 -14.25 16.52
C ALA A 145 -0.39 -13.60 17.64
N GLU A 146 -1.32 -14.34 18.26
CA GLU A 146 -2.15 -13.85 19.36
C GLU A 146 -1.34 -13.63 20.65
N ALA A 147 -0.39 -14.52 20.96
CA ALA A 147 0.52 -14.33 22.08
C ALA A 147 1.37 -13.06 21.90
N LEU A 148 1.86 -12.80 20.68
CA LEU A 148 2.61 -11.58 20.38
C LEU A 148 1.72 -10.33 20.45
N PHE A 149 0.49 -10.44 19.96
CA PHE A 149 -0.51 -9.36 20.07
C PHE A 149 -0.82 -9.00 21.53
N ALA A 150 -0.91 -9.99 22.42
CA ALA A 150 -1.19 -9.78 23.84
C ALA A 150 0.01 -9.32 24.69
N THR A 151 1.24 -9.59 24.24
CA THR A 151 2.46 -9.30 25.02
C THR A 151 3.14 -7.98 24.67
N LEU A 152 2.86 -7.41 23.50
CA LEU A 152 3.44 -6.13 23.11
C LEU A 152 2.93 -5.02 24.06
N PRO A 153 3.84 -4.25 24.69
CA PRO A 153 3.49 -3.38 25.81
C PRO A 153 2.53 -2.28 25.38
N ASP A 154 1.39 -2.24 26.05
CA ASP A 154 0.42 -1.16 25.97
C ASP A 154 0.77 -0.09 27.01
N ASP A 155 0.63 1.19 26.65
CA ASP A 155 0.72 2.28 27.62
C ASP A 155 -0.48 2.17 28.58
N PRO A 156 -0.27 1.93 29.89
CA PRO A 156 -1.36 1.77 30.85
C PRO A 156 -2.26 3.00 30.98
N SER A 157 -1.84 4.16 30.48
CA SER A 157 -2.58 5.42 30.57
C SER A 157 -3.55 5.68 29.42
N ALA A 158 -3.59 4.85 28.38
CA ALA A 158 -4.44 5.06 27.21
C ALA A 158 -5.90 4.65 27.46
N ILE A 159 -6.84 5.60 27.33
CA ILE A 159 -8.29 5.34 27.33
C ILE A 159 -8.70 4.95 25.89
N GLY A 160 -8.89 3.65 25.60
CA GLY A 160 -9.32 3.16 24.27
C GLY A 160 -8.65 1.85 23.82
N GLU A 161 -8.73 1.53 22.52
CA GLU A 161 -7.88 0.47 21.93
C GLU A 161 -6.42 0.82 22.17
N ALA A 162 -5.66 -0.11 22.73
CA ALA A 162 -4.33 0.21 23.19
C ALA A 162 -3.40 0.58 22.01
N PRO A 163 -2.47 1.55 22.17
CA PRO A 163 -1.74 2.13 21.05
C PRO A 163 -1.01 1.09 20.19
N CYS A 164 -0.40 0.06 20.81
CA CYS A 164 0.30 -0.99 20.09
C CYS A 164 -0.66 -1.91 19.32
N GLN A 165 -1.81 -2.25 19.89
CA GLN A 165 -2.83 -3.06 19.22
C GLN A 165 -3.37 -2.38 17.95
N ALA A 166 -3.64 -1.07 18.03
CA ALA A 166 -4.03 -0.27 16.86
C ALA A 166 -2.92 -0.24 15.80
N THR A 167 -1.65 -0.13 16.20
CA THR A 167 -0.50 -0.21 15.30
C THR A 167 -0.40 -1.59 14.63
N ILE A 168 -0.61 -2.70 15.37
CA ILE A 168 -0.63 -4.06 14.79
C ILE A 168 -1.75 -4.20 13.75
N ARG A 169 -2.95 -3.72 14.07
CA ARG A 169 -4.09 -3.69 13.13
C ARG A 169 -3.71 -2.96 11.85
N ARG A 170 -3.14 -1.76 11.96
CA ARG A 170 -2.66 -0.97 10.79
C ARG A 170 -1.61 -1.70 9.97
N LEU A 171 -0.65 -2.35 10.62
CA LEU A 171 0.38 -3.15 9.95
C LEU A 171 -0.27 -4.30 9.16
N MET A 172 -1.10 -5.11 9.82
CA MET A 172 -1.73 -6.26 9.17
C MET A 172 -2.61 -5.86 8.00
N LEU A 173 -3.39 -4.78 8.13
CA LEU A 173 -4.22 -4.27 7.03
C LEU A 173 -3.40 -3.79 5.81
N ARG A 174 -2.14 -3.38 6.01
CA ARG A 174 -1.23 -3.07 4.89
C ARG A 174 -0.59 -4.32 4.30
N LEU A 175 -0.41 -5.38 5.07
CA LEU A 175 0.18 -6.63 4.62
C LEU A 175 -0.82 -7.59 3.95
N ILE A 176 -2.05 -7.14 3.73
CA ILE A 176 -3.08 -7.92 3.04
C ILE A 176 -3.49 -7.29 1.70
N SER A 177 -3.97 -8.14 0.81
CA SER A 177 -4.66 -7.77 -0.41
C SER A 177 -5.85 -8.69 -0.65
N LEU A 178 -6.78 -8.25 -1.49
CA LEU A 178 -7.84 -9.08 -2.04
C LEU A 178 -7.42 -9.56 -3.43
N ALA A 179 -7.36 -10.87 -3.64
CA ALA A 179 -7.23 -11.47 -4.97
C ALA A 179 -8.36 -12.49 -5.15
N GLY A 180 -9.20 -12.31 -6.17
CA GLY A 180 -10.36 -13.19 -6.38
C GLY A 180 -11.44 -13.14 -5.28
N GLY A 181 -11.37 -12.17 -4.36
CA GLY A 181 -12.26 -12.09 -3.19
C GLY A 181 -11.65 -12.67 -1.90
N ASP A 182 -10.56 -13.42 -2.03
CA ASP A 182 -9.86 -14.04 -0.91
C ASP A 182 -8.71 -13.17 -0.38
N LEU A 183 -8.35 -13.42 0.89
CA LEU A 183 -7.21 -12.79 1.54
C LEU A 183 -5.93 -13.37 0.98
N CYS A 184 -5.05 -12.49 0.50
CA CYS A 184 -3.70 -12.85 0.10
C CYS A 184 -2.70 -11.95 0.80
N LYS A 185 -1.48 -12.46 1.03
CA LYS A 185 -0.40 -11.63 1.57
C LYS A 185 0.00 -10.56 0.57
N ARG A 186 0.43 -9.42 1.09
CA ARG A 186 1.01 -8.31 0.33
C ARG A 186 2.28 -7.85 1.03
N ARG A 187 3.24 -7.44 0.20
CA ARG A 187 4.45 -6.76 0.64
C ARG A 187 4.19 -5.27 0.84
N ALA A 188 4.64 -4.72 1.97
CA ALA A 188 4.65 -3.29 2.25
C ALA A 188 6.09 -2.76 2.31
N THR A 189 6.38 -1.64 1.64
CA THR A 189 7.72 -1.03 1.69
C THR A 189 7.93 -0.28 3.00
N ARG A 190 9.17 -0.10 3.46
CA ARG A 190 9.45 0.69 4.68
C ARG A 190 8.84 2.10 4.67
N ASP A 191 8.90 2.80 3.54
CA ASP A 191 8.27 4.13 3.39
C ASP A 191 6.74 4.10 3.59
N GLU A 192 6.14 2.95 3.31
CA GLU A 192 4.71 2.75 3.54
C GLU A 192 4.42 2.68 5.04
N LEU A 193 5.38 2.28 5.88
CA LEU A 193 5.24 2.06 7.32
C LEU A 193 5.65 3.28 8.17
N ILE A 194 5.71 4.48 7.57
CA ILE A 194 6.06 5.72 8.26
C ILE A 194 4.79 6.58 8.47
N TRP A 195 4.55 7.01 9.71
CA TRP A 195 3.44 7.88 10.07
C TRP A 195 3.91 9.32 10.30
N ARG A 196 2.98 10.27 10.17
CA ARG A 196 3.28 11.68 10.47
C ARG A 196 3.56 11.89 11.96
N ASP A 197 2.90 11.10 12.81
CA ASP A 197 3.19 11.02 14.23
C ASP A 197 4.51 10.23 14.45
N PRO A 198 5.56 10.86 15.03
CA PRO A 198 6.81 10.20 15.33
C PRO A 198 6.66 9.01 16.29
N ASP A 199 5.74 9.11 17.27
CA ASP A 199 5.55 8.07 18.28
C ASP A 199 4.93 6.82 17.66
N GLU A 200 3.98 7.01 16.74
CA GLU A 200 3.41 5.92 15.95
C GLU A 200 4.45 5.26 15.05
N THR A 201 5.35 6.04 14.45
CA THR A 201 6.43 5.50 13.62
C THR A 201 7.40 4.66 14.46
N ALA A 202 7.75 5.14 15.65
CA ALA A 202 8.59 4.38 16.58
C ALA A 202 7.89 3.10 17.07
N ARG A 203 6.59 3.16 17.40
CA ARG A 203 5.77 1.99 17.74
C ARG A 203 5.73 0.98 16.60
N MET A 204 5.48 1.43 15.38
CA MET A 204 5.45 0.58 14.19
C MET A 204 6.79 -0.16 13.99
N GLY A 205 7.92 0.55 14.16
CA GLY A 205 9.24 -0.06 14.10
C GLY A 205 9.40 -1.22 15.11
N ARG A 206 9.01 -1.01 16.37
CA ARG A 206 9.06 -2.04 17.42
C ARG A 206 8.13 -3.22 17.11
N VAL A 207 6.91 -2.95 16.62
CA VAL A 207 5.96 -4.01 16.23
C VAL A 207 6.54 -4.84 15.09
N VAL A 208 7.04 -4.20 14.03
CA VAL A 208 7.67 -4.91 12.90
C VAL A 208 8.84 -5.74 13.38
N GLU A 209 9.72 -5.19 14.21
CA GLU A 209 10.87 -5.91 14.76
C GLU A 209 10.42 -7.13 15.58
N ALA A 210 9.46 -6.98 16.48
CA ALA A 210 8.96 -8.07 17.29
C ALA A 210 8.33 -9.19 16.44
N PHE A 211 7.57 -8.85 15.40
CA PHE A 211 6.99 -9.82 14.47
C PHE A 211 8.05 -10.49 13.57
N VAL A 212 9.13 -9.80 13.22
CA VAL A 212 10.27 -10.39 12.50
C VAL A 212 11.05 -11.35 13.40
N GLN A 213 11.32 -10.97 14.65
CA GLN A 213 11.97 -11.84 15.63
C GLN A 213 11.13 -13.08 15.95
N ALA A 214 9.80 -12.93 15.96
CA ALA A 214 8.86 -14.04 16.07
C ALA A 214 8.71 -14.87 14.79
N ARG A 215 9.44 -14.55 13.71
CA ARG A 215 9.40 -15.21 12.39
C ARG A 215 8.03 -15.20 11.71
N LEU A 216 7.15 -14.28 12.12
CA LEU A 216 5.84 -14.08 11.49
C LEU A 216 5.94 -13.17 10.27
N LEU A 217 6.89 -12.24 10.26
CA LEU A 217 7.20 -11.35 9.15
C LEU A 217 8.64 -11.56 8.68
N VAL A 218 8.89 -11.30 7.40
CA VAL A 218 10.21 -11.35 6.79
C VAL A 218 10.53 -9.99 6.16
N ALA A 219 11.75 -9.51 6.42
CA ALA A 219 12.30 -8.38 5.68
C ALA A 219 12.88 -8.89 4.37
N VAL A 220 12.34 -8.41 3.25
CA VAL A 220 12.85 -8.67 1.92
C VAL A 220 13.65 -7.47 1.48
N ASP A 221 14.94 -7.67 1.26
CA ASP A 221 15.78 -6.69 0.60
C ASP A 221 15.28 -6.49 -0.82
N ALA A 222 14.77 -5.29 -1.09
CA ALA A 222 14.49 -4.89 -2.46
C ALA A 222 15.77 -4.40 -3.10
N THR A 223 15.96 -4.78 -4.36
CA THR A 223 16.88 -4.10 -5.27
C THR A 223 16.09 -3.01 -5.99
N PRO A 224 16.43 -1.72 -5.90
CA PRO A 224 17.64 -1.13 -5.31
C PRO A 224 17.65 -1.00 -3.76
N PRO A 225 18.85 -0.96 -3.13
CA PRO A 225 19.02 -0.80 -1.69
C PRO A 225 18.34 0.47 -1.19
N GLY A 226 17.48 0.34 -0.17
CA GLY A 226 16.65 1.42 0.38
C GLY A 226 15.15 1.13 0.33
N LEU A 227 14.71 0.19 -0.50
CA LEU A 227 13.32 -0.25 -0.59
C LEU A 227 13.04 -1.54 0.19
N ALA A 228 13.79 -1.80 1.26
CA ALA A 228 13.55 -2.96 2.12
C ALA A 228 12.07 -3.02 2.47
N ALA A 229 11.47 -4.18 2.24
CA ALA A 229 10.04 -4.37 2.34
C ALA A 229 9.73 -5.45 3.35
N ILE A 230 8.58 -5.36 3.98
CA ILE A 230 8.10 -6.32 4.96
C ILE A 230 6.97 -7.10 4.32
N GLU A 231 6.98 -8.42 4.46
CA GLU A 231 5.88 -9.28 4.05
C GLU A 231 5.60 -10.35 5.10
N PRO A 232 4.36 -10.88 5.15
CA PRO A 232 4.06 -12.09 5.91
C PRO A 232 4.97 -13.24 5.50
N ALA A 233 5.57 -13.92 6.48
CA ALA A 233 6.41 -15.10 6.23
C ALA A 233 5.63 -16.18 5.48
N HIS A 234 4.35 -16.34 5.85
CA HIS A 234 3.44 -17.32 5.28
C HIS A 234 2.06 -16.71 5.03
N ASP A 235 1.39 -17.19 3.98
CA ASP A 235 0.02 -16.79 3.64
C ASP A 235 -0.96 -17.16 4.75
N ILE A 236 -0.66 -18.23 5.49
CA ILE A 236 -1.43 -18.68 6.65
C ILE A 236 -1.61 -17.55 7.68
N LEU A 237 -0.59 -16.70 7.91
CA LEU A 237 -0.72 -15.59 8.87
C LEU A 237 -1.92 -14.70 8.56
N VAL A 238 -2.13 -14.40 7.28
CA VAL A 238 -3.18 -13.48 6.86
C VAL A 238 -4.50 -14.19 6.61
N THR A 239 -4.48 -15.45 6.17
CA THR A 239 -5.71 -16.20 5.87
C THR A 239 -6.34 -16.81 7.11
N SER A 240 -5.55 -17.31 8.07
CA SER A 240 -6.03 -18.10 9.19
C SER A 240 -6.19 -17.33 10.49
N TRP A 241 -5.46 -16.25 10.72
CA TRP A 241 -5.58 -15.51 11.99
C TRP A 241 -6.95 -14.81 12.10
N ALA A 242 -7.77 -15.22 13.06
CA ALA A 242 -9.15 -14.78 13.20
C ALA A 242 -9.29 -13.25 13.33
N ARG A 243 -8.33 -12.61 14.00
CA ARG A 243 -8.30 -11.16 14.21
C ARG A 243 -8.08 -10.41 12.89
N VAL A 244 -7.14 -10.86 12.05
CA VAL A 244 -6.92 -10.29 10.71
C VAL A 244 -8.14 -10.48 9.83
N ARG A 245 -8.78 -11.67 9.88
CA ARG A 245 -10.02 -11.90 9.13
C ARG A 245 -11.12 -10.92 9.54
N ARG A 246 -11.29 -10.67 10.83
CA ARG A 246 -12.26 -9.71 11.40
C ARG A 246 -11.98 -8.29 10.94
N TRP A 247 -10.75 -7.81 11.13
CA TRP A 247 -10.34 -6.48 10.70
C TRP A 247 -10.54 -6.27 9.20
N ARG A 248 -10.20 -7.28 8.38
CA ARG A 248 -10.44 -7.26 6.94
C ARG A 248 -11.93 -7.13 6.61
N ASN A 249 -12.81 -7.80 7.33
CA ASN A 249 -14.25 -7.69 7.11
C ASN A 249 -14.77 -6.29 7.45
N GLU A 250 -14.23 -5.64 8.49
CA GLU A 250 -14.59 -4.27 8.88
C GLU A 250 -14.21 -3.23 7.81
N VAL A 251 -13.10 -3.43 7.10
CA VAL A 251 -12.59 -2.48 6.10
C VAL A 251 -12.70 -2.98 4.66
N ARG A 252 -13.47 -4.06 4.42
CA ARG A 252 -13.51 -4.78 3.14
C ARG A 252 -13.75 -3.85 1.94
N ASP A 253 -14.75 -2.98 2.05
CA ASP A 253 -15.15 -2.08 0.97
C ASP A 253 -14.14 -0.94 0.74
N GLN A 254 -13.30 -0.67 1.74
CA GLN A 254 -12.28 0.38 1.70
C GLN A 254 -10.91 -0.14 1.23
N LEU A 255 -10.65 -1.45 1.27
CA LEU A 255 -9.36 -2.02 0.87
C LEU A 255 -8.94 -1.63 -0.56
N PRO A 256 -9.81 -1.71 -1.59
CA PRO A 256 -9.43 -1.29 -2.94
C PRO A 256 -9.07 0.20 -3.02
N LEU A 257 -9.80 1.05 -2.30
CA LEU A 257 -9.54 2.49 -2.23
C LEU A 257 -8.19 2.78 -1.57
N ARG A 258 -7.90 2.12 -0.43
CA ARG A 258 -6.62 2.26 0.28
C ARG A 258 -5.43 1.82 -0.57
N GLN A 259 -5.57 0.71 -1.29
CA GLN A 259 -4.53 0.23 -2.20
C GLN A 259 -4.34 1.15 -3.41
N ALA A 260 -5.42 1.72 -3.94
CA ALA A 260 -5.34 2.73 -5.01
C ALA A 260 -4.66 4.01 -4.50
N LEU A 261 -4.99 4.43 -3.27
CA LEU A 261 -4.42 5.61 -2.63
C LEU A 261 -2.92 5.45 -2.43
N TRP A 262 -2.48 4.33 -1.86
CA TRP A 262 -1.05 4.05 -1.68
C TRP A 262 -0.29 4.11 -3.02
N ARG A 263 -0.81 3.45 -4.05
CA ARG A 263 -0.19 3.45 -5.39
C ARG A 263 -0.07 4.87 -5.96
N ALA A 264 -1.16 5.64 -5.93
CA ALA A 264 -1.16 7.01 -6.42
C ALA A 264 -0.22 7.93 -5.61
N ALA A 265 -0.23 7.81 -4.29
CA ALA A 265 0.63 8.61 -3.40
C ALA A 265 2.12 8.29 -3.62
N ARG A 266 2.46 7.01 -3.79
CA ARG A 266 3.84 6.57 -4.09
C ARG A 266 4.29 7.05 -5.47
N GLU A 267 3.45 6.93 -6.49
CA GLU A 267 3.74 7.43 -7.84
C GLU A 267 3.92 8.95 -7.87
N TRP A 268 3.07 9.67 -7.14
CA TRP A 268 3.20 11.11 -6.99
C TRP A 268 4.53 11.49 -6.32
N ARG A 269 4.90 10.82 -5.22
CA ARG A 269 6.17 11.04 -4.52
C ARG A 269 7.38 10.72 -5.40
N SER A 270 7.35 9.60 -6.12
CA SER A 270 8.46 9.21 -7.02
C SER A 270 8.57 10.09 -8.26
N SER A 271 7.47 10.72 -8.68
CA SER A 271 7.46 11.69 -9.78
C SER A 271 8.06 13.06 -9.43
N GLY A 272 8.51 13.29 -8.19
CA GLY A 272 8.90 14.63 -7.76
C GLY A 272 7.71 15.54 -7.47
N GLU A 273 6.60 14.94 -7.04
CA GLU A 273 5.41 15.64 -6.53
C GLU A 273 4.63 16.46 -7.57
N HIS A 274 4.67 16.05 -8.84
CA HIS A 274 3.95 16.72 -9.92
C HIS A 274 2.44 16.80 -9.68
N ILE A 275 1.88 18.00 -9.87
CA ILE A 275 0.45 18.31 -9.67
C ILE A 275 -0.46 17.42 -10.53
N SER A 276 -0.02 17.03 -11.73
CA SER A 276 -0.80 16.17 -12.64
C SER A 276 -1.11 14.78 -12.09
N ARG A 277 -0.40 14.32 -11.05
CA ARG A 277 -0.63 13.03 -10.39
C ARG A 277 -1.58 13.12 -9.19
N LEU A 278 -1.95 14.34 -8.76
CA LEU A 278 -2.85 14.55 -7.62
C LEU A 278 -4.30 14.19 -7.98
N TRP A 279 -5.05 13.69 -7.00
CA TRP A 279 -6.46 13.34 -7.12
C TRP A 279 -7.43 14.54 -7.03
N HIS A 280 -6.99 15.72 -7.46
CA HIS A 280 -7.75 16.97 -7.32
C HIS A 280 -9.10 16.95 -8.07
N ASP A 281 -9.19 16.18 -9.16
CA ASP A 281 -10.41 15.96 -9.95
C ASP A 281 -10.92 14.50 -9.89
N ASP A 282 -10.31 13.64 -9.05
CA ASP A 282 -10.69 12.22 -8.95
C ASP A 282 -11.87 12.05 -7.96
N PRO A 283 -12.94 11.32 -8.33
CA PRO A 283 -14.09 11.07 -7.44
C PRO A 283 -13.75 10.27 -6.18
N ARG A 284 -12.58 9.64 -6.12
CA ARG A 284 -12.07 8.92 -4.94
C ARG A 284 -11.54 9.84 -3.85
N LEU A 285 -11.19 11.10 -4.16
CA LEU A 285 -10.65 12.03 -3.16
C LEU A 285 -11.61 12.25 -1.96
N PRO A 286 -12.90 12.57 -2.14
CA PRO A 286 -13.85 12.66 -1.03
C PRO A 286 -13.97 11.36 -0.21
N GLN A 287 -13.86 10.20 -0.85
CA GLN A 287 -13.94 8.90 -0.17
C GLN A 287 -12.70 8.67 0.71
N ALA A 288 -11.53 9.05 0.21
CA ALA A 288 -10.26 8.99 0.94
C ALA A 288 -10.17 10.01 2.09
N GLU A 289 -11.01 11.05 2.06
CA GLU A 289 -11.15 12.06 3.12
C GLU A 289 -12.10 11.64 4.25
N SER A 290 -12.80 10.50 4.13
CA SER A 290 -13.65 9.99 5.21
C SER A 290 -12.84 9.68 6.48
N ASP A 291 -13.44 9.86 7.66
CA ASP A 291 -12.75 9.66 8.95
C ASP A 291 -12.19 8.25 9.10
N ALA A 292 -12.92 7.24 8.62
CA ALA A 292 -12.50 5.84 8.61
C ALA A 292 -11.20 5.61 7.85
N VAL A 293 -11.00 6.28 6.71
CA VAL A 293 -9.77 6.17 5.92
C VAL A 293 -8.66 7.06 6.49
N ARG A 294 -9.02 8.28 6.93
CA ARG A 294 -8.08 9.29 7.45
C ARG A 294 -7.28 8.83 8.66
N ALA A 295 -7.90 8.08 9.57
CA ALA A 295 -7.27 7.63 10.80
C ALA A 295 -5.98 6.83 10.55
N ASP A 296 -5.93 6.09 9.45
CA ASP A 296 -4.91 5.08 9.18
C ASP A 296 -3.96 5.44 8.02
N LEU A 297 -4.02 6.67 7.52
CA LEU A 297 -3.14 7.12 6.45
C LEU A 297 -1.66 7.15 6.90
N ASN A 298 -0.73 6.74 6.05
CA ASN A 298 0.70 6.98 6.31
C ASN A 298 1.09 8.45 6.04
N ALA A 299 2.36 8.79 6.29
CA ALA A 299 2.86 10.14 6.08
C ALA A 299 2.69 10.62 4.62
N ILE A 300 2.97 9.75 3.64
CA ILE A 300 2.93 10.06 2.20
C ILE A 300 1.48 10.22 1.73
N GLU A 301 0.59 9.31 2.12
CA GLU A 301 -0.84 9.36 1.79
C GLU A 301 -1.50 10.61 2.37
N ARG A 302 -1.14 10.99 3.61
CA ARG A 302 -1.63 12.25 4.20
C ARG A 302 -1.16 13.47 3.44
N ASP A 303 0.10 13.53 3.03
CA ASP A 303 0.61 14.65 2.23
C ASP A 303 -0.10 14.70 0.87
N PHE A 304 -0.22 13.54 0.20
CA PHE A 304 -0.91 13.42 -1.09
C PHE A 304 -2.37 13.92 -1.05
N ILE A 305 -3.16 13.50 -0.04
CA ILE A 305 -4.55 13.95 0.13
C ILE A 305 -4.59 15.46 0.41
N GLU A 306 -3.74 15.95 1.32
CA GLU A 306 -3.70 17.36 1.68
C GLU A 306 -3.38 18.24 0.46
N ARG A 307 -2.37 17.86 -0.34
CA ARG A 307 -2.01 18.58 -1.56
C ARG A 307 -3.10 18.50 -2.61
N SER A 308 -3.74 17.34 -2.78
CA SER A 308 -4.88 17.16 -3.69
C SER A 308 -6.05 18.08 -3.31
N ARG A 309 -6.38 18.15 -2.01
CA ARG A 309 -7.43 19.02 -1.45
C ARG A 309 -7.11 20.50 -1.62
N GLN A 310 -5.88 20.91 -1.31
CA GLN A 310 -5.43 22.29 -1.49
C GLN A 310 -5.48 22.70 -2.96
N HIS A 311 -5.12 21.81 -3.89
CA HIS A 311 -5.21 22.10 -5.31
C HIS A 311 -6.66 22.23 -5.78
N ARG A 312 -7.54 21.29 -5.39
CA ARG A 312 -8.98 21.33 -5.71
C ARG A 312 -9.65 22.61 -5.22
N THR A 313 -9.38 23.02 -3.98
CA THR A 313 -9.95 24.25 -3.40
C THR A 313 -9.44 25.52 -4.09
N ARG A 314 -8.14 25.62 -4.38
CA ARG A 314 -7.57 26.75 -5.13
C ARG A 314 -8.14 26.85 -6.55
N ARG A 315 -8.26 25.72 -7.26
CA ARG A 315 -8.85 25.66 -8.60
C ARG A 315 -10.32 26.07 -8.59
N ARG A 316 -11.11 25.53 -7.67
CA ARG A 316 -12.53 25.89 -7.52
C ARG A 316 -12.71 27.38 -7.21
N ARG A 317 -11.89 27.93 -6.31
CA ARG A 317 -11.89 29.37 -6.02
C ARG A 317 -11.59 30.20 -7.27
N ARG A 318 -10.56 29.84 -8.06
CA ARG A 318 -10.22 30.53 -9.31
C ARG A 318 -11.35 30.49 -10.34
N LEU A 319 -12.02 29.34 -10.50
CA LEU A 319 -13.14 29.19 -11.42
C LEU A 319 -14.36 30.01 -10.97
N VAL A 320 -14.68 29.99 -9.67
CA VAL A 320 -15.76 30.81 -9.11
C VAL A 320 -15.45 32.30 -9.26
N THR A 321 -14.22 32.73 -8.96
CA THR A 321 -13.83 34.14 -9.14
C THR A 321 -13.86 34.55 -10.60
N ALA A 322 -13.42 33.70 -11.53
CA ALA A 322 -13.49 33.97 -12.96
C ALA A 322 -14.94 34.08 -13.45
N LEU A 323 -15.82 33.18 -13.01
CA LEU A 323 -17.25 33.22 -13.32
C LEU A 323 -17.90 34.49 -12.78
N LEU A 324 -17.60 34.89 -11.54
CA LEU A 324 -18.10 36.13 -10.95
C LEU A 324 -17.63 37.37 -11.72
N VAL A 325 -16.37 37.38 -12.18
CA VAL A 325 -15.84 38.47 -13.03
C VAL A 325 -16.57 38.52 -14.37
N VAL A 326 -16.80 37.37 -15.02
CA VAL A 326 -17.56 37.31 -16.29
C VAL A 326 -18.99 37.81 -16.10
N ILE A 327 -19.68 37.37 -15.03
CA ILE A 327 -21.03 37.83 -14.69
C ILE A 327 -21.02 39.35 -14.46
N ALA A 328 -20.05 39.88 -13.70
CA ALA A 328 -19.94 41.31 -13.44
C ALA A 328 -19.74 42.12 -14.74
N VAL A 329 -18.87 41.66 -15.64
CA VAL A 329 -18.64 42.30 -16.95
C VAL A 329 -19.91 42.27 -17.80
N LEU A 330 -20.61 41.13 -17.86
CA LEU A 330 -21.88 41.03 -18.60
C LEU A 330 -22.96 41.95 -18.02
N THR A 331 -23.07 42.05 -16.69
CA THR A 331 -24.03 42.97 -16.05
C THR A 331 -23.70 44.44 -16.31
N LEU A 332 -22.41 44.80 -16.36
CA LEU A 332 -22.01 46.16 -16.70
C LEU A 332 -22.30 46.48 -18.17
N ALA A 333 -22.04 45.53 -19.09
CA ALA A 333 -22.35 45.69 -20.51
C ALA A 333 -23.86 45.83 -20.78
N THR A 334 -24.71 45.06 -20.08
CA THR A 334 -26.17 45.20 -20.22
C THR A 334 -26.68 46.50 -19.63
N LEU A 335 -26.13 46.96 -18.49
CA LEU A 335 -26.45 48.26 -17.93
C LEU A 335 -26.05 49.40 -18.89
N ASP A 336 -24.86 49.33 -19.47
CA ASP A 336 -24.39 50.33 -20.43
C ASP A 336 -25.30 50.40 -21.67
N ALA A 337 -25.62 49.25 -22.27
CA ALA A 337 -26.54 49.16 -23.41
C ALA A 337 -27.94 49.73 -23.08
N LEU A 338 -28.46 49.52 -21.87
CA LEU A 338 -29.73 50.11 -21.43
C LEU A 338 -29.63 51.64 -21.27
N THR A 339 -28.48 52.17 -20.83
CA THR A 339 -28.28 53.62 -20.77
C THR A 339 -28.16 54.25 -22.15
N GLU A 340 -27.51 53.58 -23.10
CA GLU A 340 -27.45 54.01 -24.50
C GLU A 340 -28.83 54.03 -25.14
N ALA A 341 -29.63 52.97 -24.97
CA ALA A 341 -31.01 52.92 -25.44
C ALA A 341 -31.85 54.08 -24.89
N ARG A 342 -31.78 54.34 -23.58
CA ARG A 342 -32.47 55.49 -22.95
C ARG A 342 -31.97 56.84 -23.48
N ARG A 343 -30.68 56.96 -23.81
CA ARG A 343 -30.13 58.19 -24.42
C ARG A 343 -30.67 58.38 -25.84
N ALA A 344 -30.76 57.31 -26.62
CA ALA A 344 -31.36 57.32 -27.95
C ALA A 344 -32.85 57.74 -27.90
N ASP A 345 -33.64 57.17 -26.99
CA ASP A 345 -35.05 57.56 -26.79
C ASP A 345 -35.20 59.04 -26.43
N ARG A 346 -34.34 59.55 -25.53
CA ARG A 346 -34.34 60.97 -25.16
C ARG A 346 -33.94 61.88 -26.32
N GLN A 347 -33.03 61.44 -27.19
CA GLN A 347 -32.66 62.20 -28.39
C GLN A 347 -33.80 62.23 -29.40
N ALA A 348 -34.49 61.11 -29.61
CA ALA A 348 -35.67 61.03 -30.46
C ALA A 348 -36.79 61.96 -29.98
N ALA A 349 -37.14 61.90 -28.69
CA ALA A 349 -38.15 62.78 -28.10
C ALA A 349 -37.79 64.29 -28.21
N ARG A 350 -36.51 64.64 -28.05
CA ARG A 350 -36.04 66.03 -28.25
C ARG A 350 -36.11 66.47 -29.71
N ALA A 351 -35.83 65.58 -30.64
CA ALA A 351 -35.93 65.86 -32.07
C ALA A 351 -37.39 66.10 -32.48
N GLU A 352 -38.32 65.30 -31.97
CA GLU A 352 -39.77 65.50 -32.17
C GLU A 352 -40.26 66.83 -31.58
N ALA A 353 -39.85 67.16 -30.34
CA ALA A 353 -40.21 68.42 -29.71
C ALA A 353 -39.73 69.65 -30.52
N ARG A 354 -38.50 69.61 -31.06
CA ARG A 354 -37.98 70.68 -31.92
C ARG A 354 -38.73 70.80 -33.25
N LYS A 355 -39.16 69.68 -33.84
CA LYS A 355 -40.00 69.70 -35.05
C LYS A 355 -41.34 70.35 -34.77
N ALA A 356 -42.01 69.96 -33.68
CA ALA A 356 -43.28 70.55 -33.27
C ALA A 356 -43.15 72.05 -32.96
N GLU A 357 -42.04 72.47 -32.36
CA GLU A 357 -41.78 73.89 -32.10
C GLU A 357 -41.47 74.68 -33.37
N ALA A 358 -40.73 74.10 -34.31
CA ALA A 358 -40.50 74.70 -35.63
C ALA A 358 -41.81 74.81 -36.43
N GLU A 359 -42.67 73.80 -36.39
CA GLU A 359 -44.00 73.82 -37.02
C GLU A 359 -44.86 74.95 -36.43
N ARG A 360 -44.91 75.08 -35.10
CA ARG A 360 -45.60 76.19 -34.42
C ARG A 360 -45.03 77.55 -34.79
N GLN A 361 -43.71 77.68 -34.89
CA GLN A 361 -43.08 78.94 -35.32
C GLN A 361 -43.42 79.28 -36.77
N THR A 362 -43.47 78.28 -37.66
CA THR A 362 -43.91 78.52 -39.04
C THR A 362 -45.39 78.87 -39.13
N GLU A 363 -46.24 78.29 -38.29
CA GLU A 363 -47.67 78.60 -38.22
C GLU A 363 -47.90 80.02 -37.71
N VAL A 364 -47.23 80.43 -36.63
CA VAL A 364 -47.26 81.80 -36.11
C VAL A 364 -46.68 82.80 -37.11
N ALA A 365 -45.59 82.47 -37.80
CA ALA A 365 -45.04 83.34 -38.84
C ALA A 365 -46.01 83.49 -40.03
N ARG A 366 -46.76 82.45 -40.36
CA ARG A 366 -47.79 82.47 -41.41
C ARG A 366 -49.00 83.30 -41.01
N GLU A 367 -49.41 83.23 -39.75
CA GLU A 367 -50.45 84.10 -39.18
C GLU A 367 -50.02 85.57 -39.15
N GLN A 368 -48.77 85.86 -38.74
CA GLN A 368 -48.24 87.23 -38.75
C GLN A 368 -48.11 87.81 -40.16
N LEU A 369 -47.79 86.97 -41.17
CA LEU A 369 -47.77 87.39 -42.57
C LEU A 369 -49.17 87.74 -43.10
N HIS A 370 -50.21 87.02 -42.64
CA HIS A 370 -51.60 87.30 -43.00
C HIS A 370 -52.13 88.60 -42.40
N VAL A 371 -51.65 88.99 -41.22
CA VAL A 371 -52.02 90.26 -40.57
C VAL A 371 -51.29 91.47 -41.19
N ALA A 372 -50.13 91.29 -41.81
CA ALA A 372 -49.38 92.36 -42.46
C ALA A 372 -49.81 92.69 -43.91
N VAL A 373 -50.70 91.88 -44.51
CA VAL A 373 -51.18 92.02 -45.90
C VAL A 373 -52.65 92.52 -45.97
N ALA A 374 -53.29 92.75 -44.82
CA ALA A 374 -54.57 93.45 -44.70
C ALA A 374 -54.32 94.93 -44.37
#